data_AF-A0A536H6Z6-F1
#
_entry.id   AF-A0A536H6Z6-F1
#
_cell.length_a   1.000
_cell.length_b   1.000
_cell.length_c   1.000
_cell.angle_alpha   90.00
_cell.angle_beta   90.00
_cell.angle_gamma   90.00
#
_symmetry.space_group_name_H-M   'P 1'
#
loop_
_entity.id
_entity.type
_entity.pdbx_description
1 polymer ?
#
loop_
_entity_poly.entity_id
_entity_poly.type
_entity_poly.pdbx_seq_one_letter_code
_entity_poly.pdbx_strand_id
1 'polypeptide(L)'
;MRDVDIRVFLTELYETGKQNDAQEQERSKKVLNLEPETAQFLNILIRSSRRTRLLEIGTSNGYSTIWLAWAASVTGGRVISIDRDAHKQALADANLRRVGLREVV
;
A
#
# COMPACT_ATOMS: atom_id res chain seq x y z
N MET A 1 8.60 13.41 -3.41
CA MET A 1 9.46 12.51 -2.60
C MET A 1 10.26 11.63 -3.54
N ARG A 2 11.51 11.24 -3.23
CA ARG A 2 12.31 10.41 -4.15
C ARG A 2 11.95 8.94 -3.99
N ASP A 3 12.14 8.13 -5.02
CA ASP A 3 11.87 6.68 -5.00
C ASP A 3 12.57 5.95 -3.86
N VAL A 4 13.78 6.38 -3.48
CA VAL A 4 14.53 5.81 -2.35
C VAL A 4 13.81 6.03 -1.02
N ASP A 5 13.20 7.20 -0.83
CA ASP A 5 12.51 7.54 0.42
C ASP A 5 11.22 6.68 0.55
N ILE A 6 10.54 6.36 -0.56
CA ILE A 6 9.36 5.48 -0.57
C ILE A 6 9.75 4.04 -0.17
N ARG A 7 10.86 3.53 -0.71
CA ARG A 7 11.34 2.17 -0.40
C ARG A 7 11.72 2.01 1.07
N VAL A 8 12.40 2.99 1.65
CA VAL A 8 12.74 2.98 3.08
C VAL A 8 11.47 2.91 3.93
N PHE A 9 10.49 3.76 3.63
CA PHE A 9 9.22 3.75 4.35
C PHE A 9 8.46 2.42 4.20
N LEU A 10 8.45 1.82 3.01
CA LEU A 10 7.82 0.52 2.79
C LEU A 10 8.50 -0.59 3.63
N THR A 11 9.83 -0.61 3.69
CA THR A 11 10.56 -1.57 4.54
C THR A 11 10.18 -1.41 6.01
N GLU A 12 10.14 -0.17 6.51
CA GLU A 12 9.72 0.12 7.89
C GLU A 12 8.28 -0.34 8.14
N LEU A 13 7.34 0.03 7.26
CA LEU A 13 5.93 -0.31 7.37
C LEU A 13 5.70 -1.84 7.32
N TYR A 14 6.49 -2.55 6.51
CA TYR A 14 6.44 -4.01 6.45
C TYR A 14 6.88 -4.64 7.78
N GLU A 15 8.01 -4.20 8.35
CA GLU A 15 8.50 -4.72 9.63
C GLU A 15 7.55 -4.38 10.80
N THR A 16 7.02 -3.15 10.85
CA THR A 16 5.97 -2.80 11.82
C THR A 16 4.72 -3.66 11.65
N GLY A 17 4.30 -3.93 10.41
CA GLY A 17 3.17 -4.81 10.12
C GLY A 17 3.40 -6.25 10.59
N LYS A 18 4.59 -6.80 10.37
CA LYS A 18 4.98 -8.12 10.90
C LYS A 18 4.94 -8.18 12.43
N GLN A 19 5.45 -7.14 13.09
CA GLN A 19 5.42 -7.05 14.56
C GLN A 19 3.98 -7.00 15.08
N ASN A 20 3.12 -6.17 14.48
CA ASN A 20 1.69 -6.13 14.78
C ASN A 20 1.05 -7.51 14.65
N ASP A 21 1.28 -8.17 13.52
CA ASP A 21 0.64 -9.46 13.23
C ASP A 21 1.16 -10.60 14.11
N ALA A 22 2.38 -10.50 14.64
CA ALA A 22 2.92 -11.44 15.61
C ALA A 22 2.33 -11.26 17.01
N GLN A 23 1.98 -10.02 17.40
CA GLN A 23 1.43 -9.69 18.71
C GLN A 23 -0.09 -9.82 18.77
N GLU A 24 -0.78 -9.54 17.66
CA GLU A 24 -2.23 -9.57 17.61
C GLU A 24 -2.78 -11.01 17.52
N GLN A 25 -3.77 -11.31 18.35
CA GLN A 25 -4.46 -12.61 18.33
C GLN A 25 -5.72 -12.56 17.48
N GLU A 26 -6.39 -11.41 17.43
CA GLU A 26 -7.58 -11.21 16.62
C GLU A 26 -7.20 -10.94 15.16
N ARG A 27 -7.62 -11.82 14.24
CA ARG A 27 -7.33 -11.69 12.80
C ARG A 27 -7.81 -10.35 12.21
N SER A 28 -8.88 -9.78 12.74
CA SER A 28 -9.38 -8.46 12.32
C SER A 28 -8.40 -7.33 12.58
N LYS A 29 -7.61 -7.40 13.66
CA LYS A 29 -6.61 -6.39 14.04
C LYS A 29 -5.27 -6.56 13.32
N LYS A 30 -5.05 -7.72 12.70
CA LYS A 30 -3.88 -7.93 11.84
C LYS A 30 -3.95 -7.08 10.58
N VAL A 31 -2.78 -6.66 10.10
CA VAL A 31 -2.64 -5.90 8.85
C VAL A 31 -2.42 -6.82 7.66
N LEU A 32 -1.78 -7.98 7.84
CA LEU A 32 -1.62 -9.02 6.83
C LEU A 32 -1.05 -8.48 5.51
N ASN A 33 0.04 -7.72 5.61
CA ASN A 33 0.73 -7.16 4.45
C ASN A 33 1.17 -8.27 3.48
N LEU A 34 1.13 -7.98 2.18
CA LEU A 34 1.79 -8.81 1.18
C LEU A 34 3.29 -8.92 1.47
N GLU A 35 3.89 -10.04 1.08
CA GLU A 35 5.34 -10.17 1.03
C GLU A 35 5.93 -9.10 0.09
N PRO A 36 7.10 -8.51 0.42
CA PRO A 36 7.68 -7.42 -0.35
C PRO A 36 7.92 -7.77 -1.82
N GLU A 37 8.32 -9.00 -2.11
CA GLU A 37 8.57 -9.51 -3.45
C GLU A 37 7.28 -9.56 -4.28
N THR A 38 6.18 -9.99 -3.65
CA THR A 38 4.84 -10.00 -4.27
C THR A 38 4.37 -8.59 -4.60
N ALA A 39 4.52 -7.65 -3.65
CA ALA A 39 4.12 -6.26 -3.86
C ALA A 39 4.97 -5.57 -4.94
N GLN A 40 6.27 -5.84 -4.96
CA GLN A 40 7.17 -5.37 -6.01
C GLN A 40 6.80 -5.94 -7.39
N PHE A 41 6.45 -7.22 -7.46
CA PHE A 41 6.01 -7.85 -8.70
C PHE A 41 4.75 -7.18 -9.27
N LEU A 42 3.76 -6.89 -8.42
CA LEU A 42 2.55 -6.16 -8.82
C LEU A 42 2.87 -4.77 -9.37
N ASN A 43 3.78 -4.03 -8.72
CA ASN A 43 4.23 -2.72 -9.20
C ASN A 43 4.80 -2.81 -10.63
N ILE A 44 5.66 -3.80 -10.89
CA ILE A 44 6.25 -4.03 -12.22
C ILE A 44 5.15 -4.38 -13.25
N LEU A 45 4.20 -5.24 -12.90
CA LEU A 45 3.10 -5.63 -13.79
C LEU A 45 2.21 -4.45 -14.16
N ILE A 46 1.87 -3.59 -13.19
CA ILE A 46 1.02 -2.42 -13.43
C ILE A 46 1.73 -1.43 -14.36
N ARG A 47 3.00 -1.16 -14.10
CA ARG A 47 3.82 -0.27 -14.95
C ARG A 47 3.95 -0.82 -16.37
N SER A 48 4.16 -2.13 -16.51
CA SER A 48 4.31 -2.79 -17.81
C SER A 48 3.00 -2.85 -18.61
N SER A 49 1.87 -3.04 -17.93
CA SER A 49 0.55 -3.16 -18.56
C SER A 49 -0.09 -1.80 -18.92
N ARG A 50 0.52 -0.69 -18.50
CA ARG A 50 0.04 0.70 -18.74
C ARG A 50 -1.41 0.93 -18.31
N ARG A 51 -1.90 0.20 -17.31
CA ARG A 51 -3.23 0.40 -16.75
C ARG A 51 -3.25 1.69 -15.93
N THR A 52 -4.31 2.48 -16.09
CA THR A 52 -4.47 3.80 -15.45
C THR A 52 -5.59 3.84 -14.42
N ARG A 53 -6.38 2.76 -14.30
CA ARG A 53 -7.48 2.63 -13.33
C ARG A 53 -7.33 1.31 -12.59
N LEU A 54 -7.09 1.37 -11.30
CA LEU A 54 -6.93 0.22 -10.43
C LEU A 54 -8.02 0.23 -9.37
N LEU A 55 -8.56 -0.95 -9.06
CA LEU A 55 -9.43 -1.16 -7.90
C LEU A 55 -8.73 -2.15 -6.97
N GLU A 56 -8.50 -1.75 -5.73
CA GLU A 56 -8.02 -2.61 -4.65
C GLU A 56 -9.18 -2.89 -3.69
N ILE A 57 -9.36 -4.17 -3.34
CA ILE A 57 -10.35 -4.64 -2.38
C ILE A 57 -9.60 -5.22 -1.19
N GLY A 58 -9.65 -4.51 -0.06
CA GLY A 58 -8.81 -4.75 1.12
C GLY A 58 -7.61 -3.80 1.11
N THR A 59 -7.73 -2.67 1.81
CA THR A 59 -6.69 -1.64 1.91
C THR A 59 -5.71 -1.93 3.05
N SER A 60 -6.23 -2.43 4.17
CA SER A 60 -5.46 -2.62 5.41
C SER A 60 -4.70 -1.36 5.85
N ASN A 61 -3.46 -1.47 6.33
CA ASN A 61 -2.60 -0.33 6.67
C ASN A 61 -2.06 0.44 5.45
N GLY A 62 -2.45 0.06 4.22
CA GLY A 62 -2.04 0.72 2.99
C GLY A 62 -0.71 0.26 2.40
N TYR A 63 -0.07 -0.81 2.91
CA TYR A 63 1.22 -1.28 2.38
C TYR A 63 1.14 -1.62 0.87
N SER A 64 0.19 -2.46 0.47
CA SER A 64 -0.04 -2.76 -0.96
C SER A 64 -0.51 -1.52 -1.70
N THR A 65 -1.40 -0.72 -1.11
CA THR A 65 -1.93 0.51 -1.71
C THR A 65 -0.83 1.48 -2.12
N ILE A 66 0.23 1.63 -1.30
CA ILE A 66 1.39 2.47 -1.63
C ILE A 66 2.13 1.92 -2.85
N TRP A 67 2.36 0.62 -2.94
CA TRP A 67 2.99 -0.01 -4.11
C TRP A 67 2.17 0.19 -5.39
N LEU A 68 0.84 0.04 -5.29
CA LEU A 68 -0.10 0.25 -6.40
C LEU A 68 -0.12 1.73 -6.82
N ALA A 69 -0.21 2.65 -5.85
CA ALA A 69 -0.24 4.09 -6.08
C ALA A 69 1.08 4.59 -6.66
N TRP A 70 2.21 4.04 -6.25
CA TRP A 70 3.51 4.37 -6.82
C TRP A 70 3.62 3.89 -8.27
N ALA A 71 3.11 2.71 -8.59
CA ALA A 71 3.04 2.25 -9.98
C ALA A 71 2.13 3.16 -10.83
N ALA A 72 0.95 3.49 -10.31
CA ALA A 72 -0.02 4.34 -10.97
C ALA A 72 0.49 5.77 -11.18
N SER A 73 1.22 6.35 -10.23
CA SER A 73 1.77 7.70 -10.37
C SER A 73 2.74 7.82 -11.54
N VAL A 74 3.54 6.79 -11.77
CA VAL A 74 4.47 6.70 -12.92
C VAL A 74 3.72 6.58 -14.24
N THR A 75 2.58 5.90 -14.28
CA THR A 75 1.78 5.72 -15.50
C THR A 75 0.70 6.80 -15.71
N GLY A 76 0.61 7.78 -14.81
CA GLY A 76 -0.46 8.79 -14.83
C GLY A 76 -1.84 8.25 -14.44
N GLY A 77 -1.90 7.10 -13.77
CA GLY A 77 -3.11 6.45 -13.32
C GLY A 77 -3.63 6.91 -11.95
N ARG A 78 -4.67 6.20 -11.49
CA ARG A 78 -5.28 6.32 -10.17
C ARG A 78 -5.65 4.94 -9.63
N VAL A 79 -5.62 4.82 -8.31
CA VAL A 79 -6.10 3.67 -7.55
C VAL A 79 -7.40 4.07 -6.85
N ILE A 80 -8.37 3.18 -6.80
CA ILE A 80 -9.47 3.26 -5.85
C ILE A 80 -9.24 2.10 -4.90
N SER A 81 -9.10 2.39 -3.60
CA SER A 81 -8.92 1.36 -2.58
C SER A 81 -10.10 1.37 -1.63
N ILE A 82 -10.66 0.18 -1.37
CA ILE A 82 -11.80 0.02 -0.46
C ILE A 82 -11.48 -0.97 0.65
N ASP A 83 -11.93 -0.65 1.85
CA ASP A 83 -11.88 -1.51 3.02
C ASP A 83 -13.17 -1.29 3.81
N ARG A 84 -13.62 -2.33 4.50
CA ARG A 84 -14.79 -2.25 5.39
C ARG A 84 -14.45 -1.61 6.73
N ASP A 85 -13.17 -1.60 7.10
CA ASP A 85 -12.70 -1.10 8.38
C ASP A 85 -12.23 0.36 8.25
N ALA A 86 -12.99 1.28 8.85
CA ALA A 86 -12.69 2.71 8.83
C ALA A 86 -11.37 3.06 9.53
N HIS A 87 -10.94 2.28 10.52
CA HIS A 87 -9.67 2.49 11.20
C HIS A 87 -8.49 2.15 10.27
N LYS A 88 -8.59 1.04 9.54
CA LYS A 88 -7.59 0.66 8.52
C LYS A 88 -7.51 1.70 7.41
N GLN A 89 -8.66 2.20 6.94
CA GLN A 89 -8.71 3.32 5.99
C GLN A 89 -7.95 4.56 6.49
N ALA A 90 -8.16 4.96 7.74
CA ALA A 90 -7.45 6.11 8.31
C ALA A 90 -5.93 5.88 8.41
N LEU A 91 -5.51 4.66 8.77
CA LEU A 91 -4.09 4.28 8.82
C LEU A 91 -3.44 4.32 7.42
N ALA A 92 -4.12 3.77 6.42
CA ALA A 92 -3.67 3.81 5.03
C ALA A 92 -3.59 5.25 4.49
N ASP A 93 -4.59 6.10 4.77
CA ASP A 93 -4.60 7.52 4.38
C ASP A 93 -3.39 8.27 4.98
N ALA A 94 -3.11 8.06 6.26
CA ALA A 94 -1.95 8.65 6.92
C ALA A 94 -0.62 8.21 6.27
N ASN A 95 -0.48 6.92 5.98
CA ASN A 95 0.71 6.37 5.33
C ASN A 95 0.87 6.90 3.90
N LEU A 96 -0.22 6.98 3.13
CA LEU A 96 -0.24 7.55 1.78
C LEU A 96 0.16 9.04 1.77
N ARG A 97 -0.32 9.82 2.73
CA ARG A 97 0.10 11.23 2.89
C ARG A 97 1.58 11.34 3.21
N ARG A 98 2.10 10.48 4.10
CA ARG A 98 3.51 10.48 4.50
C ARG A 98 4.45 10.22 3.33
N VAL A 99 4.04 9.38 2.37
CA VAL A 99 4.82 9.13 1.15
C VAL A 99 4.46 10.04 -0.04
N GLY A 100 3.50 10.94 0.13
CA GLY A 100 3.07 11.90 -0.90
C GLY A 100 2.31 11.27 -2.06
N LEU A 101 1.64 10.13 -1.85
CA LEU A 101 0.87 9.41 -2.89
C LEU A 101 -0.65 9.52 -2.71
N ARG A 102 -1.12 10.27 -1.71
CA ARG A 102 -2.57 10.39 -1.41
C ARG A 102 -3.41 10.90 -2.58
N GLU A 103 -2.90 11.80 -3.41
CA GLU A 103 -3.63 12.34 -4.56
C GLU A 103 -3.82 11.34 -5.72
N VAL A 104 -3.16 10.18 -5.62
CA VAL A 104 -3.23 9.09 -6.60
C VAL A 104 -4.31 8.06 -6.22
N VAL A 105 -4.84 8.12 -4.98
CA VAL A 105 -5.74 7.13 -4.39
C VAL A 105 -7.07 7.75 -3.96
#